data_AF-A0A958YCR4-F1
#
_entry.id   AF-A0A958YCR4-F1
#
_cell.length_a   1.000
_cell.length_b   1.000
_cell.length_c   1.000
_cell.angle_alpha   90.00
_cell.angle_beta   90.00
_cell.angle_gamma   90.00
#
_symmetry.space_group_name_H-M   'P 1'
#
loop_
_entity.id
_entity.type
_entity.pdbx_description
1 polymer ?
#
loop_
_entity_poly.entity_id
_entity_poly.type
_entity_poly.pdbx_seq_one_letter_code
_entity_poly.pdbx_strand_id
1 'polypeptide(L)' 'MYLEIVTPEATLFKGDVKSVAVPGVTGEFEMLNN' A
#
# COMPACT_ATOMS: atom_id res chain seq x y z
N MET A 1 1.53 -7.73 -6.93
CA MET A 1 0.53 -6.75 -6.47
C MET A 1 0.96 -5.39 -6.98
N TYR A 2 0.16 -4.72 -7.80
CA TYR A 2 0.50 -3.36 -8.20
C TYR A 2 0.06 -2.40 -7.10
N LEU A 3 0.99 -1.66 -6.51
CA LEU A 3 0.70 -0.72 -5.43
C LEU A 3 1.06 0.70 -5.84
N GLU A 4 0.09 1.59 -5.66
CA GLU A 4 0.22 3.00 -5.97
C GLU A 4 -0.22 3.84 -4.76
N ILE A 5 0.69 4.65 -4.22
CA ILE A 5 0.41 5.57 -3.12
C ILE A 5 0.23 6.96 -3.71
N VAL A 6 -1.02 7.42 -3.75
CA VAL A 6 -1.38 8.75 -4.24
C VAL A 6 -1.70 9.69 -3.09
N THR A 7 -1.26 10.94 -3.23
CA THR A 7 -1.74 12.07 -2.43
C THR A 7 -2.36 13.12 -3.35
N PRO A 8 -3.13 14.09 -2.83
CA PRO A 8 -3.72 15.15 -3.65
C PRO A 8 -2.70 15.96 -4.46
N GLU A 9 -1.43 16.00 -4.02
CA GLU A 9 -0.37 16.80 -4.65
C GLU A 9 0.47 16.00 -5.64
N ALA A 10 0.77 14.73 -5.35
CA ALA A 10 1.56 13.87 -6.22
C ALA A 10 1.41 12.37 -5.88
N THR A 11 1.83 11.51 -6.81
CA THR A 11 2.02 10.08 -6.52
C THR A 11 3.37 9.87 -5.84
N LEU A 12 3.38 9.37 -4.59
CA LEU A 12 4.59 9.12 -3.82
C LEU A 12 5.27 7.79 -4.19
N PHE A 13 4.49 6.79 -4.60
CA PHE A 13 5.02 5.47 -4.89
C PHE A 13 4.20 4.77 -5.97
N LYS A 14 4.87 4.15 -6.93
CA LYS A 14 4.26 3.26 -7.93
C LYS A 14 5.19 2.08 -8.15
N GLY A 15 4.73 0.85 -7.94
CA GLY A 15 5.54 -0.33 -8.20
C GLY A 15 4.88 -1.63 -7.81
N ASP A 16 5.47 -2.74 -8.26
CA ASP A 16 5.05 -4.08 -7.89
C ASP A 16 5.62 -4.47 -6.52
N VAL A 17 4.74 -4.76 -5.58
CA VAL A 17 5.09 -5.19 -4.22
C VAL A 17 4.68 -6.64 -3.99
N LYS A 18 5.36 -7.28 -3.04
CA LYS A 18 5.02 -8.64 -2.56
C LYS A 18 4.13 -8.61 -1.31
N SER A 19 4.38 -7.67 -0.41
CA SER A 19 3.58 -7.45 0.80
C SER A 19 3.44 -5.96 1.05
N VAL A 20 2.32 -5.55 1.63
CA VAL A 20 2.12 -4.20 2.16
C VAL A 20 1.48 -4.28 3.54
N ALA A 21 2.08 -3.60 4.52
CA ALA A 21 1.48 -3.37 5.84
C ALA A 21 0.90 -1.95 5.88
N VAL A 22 -0.40 -1.83 6.13
CA VAL A 22 -1.08 -0.54 6.23
C VAL A 22 -1.75 -0.39 7.60
N PRO A 23 -1.64 0.79 8.22
CA PRO A 23 -2.34 1.08 9.47
C PRO A 23 -3.84 1.21 9.17
N GLY A 24 -4.64 0.27 9.64
CA GLY A 24 -6.09 0.33 9.55
C GLY A 24 -6.69 1.11 10.71
N VAL A 25 -7.88 1.67 10.46
CA VAL A 25 -8.66 2.45 11.44
C VAL A 25 -8.96 1.64 12.72
N THR A 26 -8.95 0.31 12.61
CA THR A 26 -9.25 -0.64 13.70
C THR A 26 -8.07 -1.56 14.05
N GLY A 27 -6.90 -1.39 13.43
CA GLY A 27 -5.72 -2.24 13.59
C GLY A 27 -4.86 -2.32 12.33
N GLU A 28 -3.56 -2.59 12.47
CA GLU A 28 -2.64 -2.78 11.35
C GLU A 28 -3.01 -4.06 10.57
N PHE A 29 -3.12 -3.96 9.25
CA PHE A 29 -3.38 -5.12 8.40
C PHE A 29 -2.33 -5.24 7.30
N GLU A 30 -1.87 -6.47 7.11
CA GLU A 30 -0.92 -6.82 6.06
C GLU A 30 -1.68 -7.47 4.89
N MET A 31 -1.43 -6.98 3.67
CA MET A 31 -1.93 -7.58 2.43
C MET A 31 -0.76 -8.28 1.73
N LEU A 32 -0.80 -9.61 1.74
CA LEU A 32 0.16 -10.49 1.07
C LEU A 32 -0.41 -10.95 -0.27
N ASN A 33 0.38 -10.86 -1.34
CA ASN A 33 0.07 -11.55 -2.60
C ASN A 33 1.06 -12.70 -2.80
N ASN A 34 0.54 -13.93 -2.77
CA ASN A 34 1.29 -15.15 -3.09
C ASN A 34 1.06 -15.54 -4.54
#